data_AF-A0A942BCT0-F1
#
_entry.id   AF-A0A942BCT0-F1
#
_cell.length_a   1.000
_cell.length_b   1.000
_cell.length_c   1.000
_cell.angle_alpha   90.00
_cell.angle_beta   90.00
_cell.angle_gamma   90.00
#
_symmetry.space_group_name_H-M   'P 1'
#
loop_
_entity.id
_entity.type
_entity.pdbx_description
1 polymer ?
#
loop_
_entity_poly.entity_id
_entity_poly.type
_entity_poly.pdbx_seq_one_letter_code
_entity_poly.pdbx_strand_id
1 'polypeptide(L)'
;CHQGSEKTVAARHGDQAVVGLSKFLVEHGIHLRRFKTGTTPRVKLSSLRLDQTQVMPSEPEAGPLSFLHDRPFPKRELLPTWQTHTNEATHQVLRDNLGRSAMFSGQIEGVGPRYCPSVEDKVVRFADKTSHPVFLEQEEWDDESVYVQGFSTSMPADV
;
A
#
# COMPACT_ATOMS: atom_id res chain seq x y z
N CYS A 1 -12.97 0.67 5.80
CA CYS A 1 -11.57 0.21 5.97
C CYS A 1 -11.53 -1.06 6.81
N HIS A 2 -10.57 -1.95 6.52
CA HIS A 2 -10.37 -3.21 7.23
C HIS A 2 -8.94 -3.25 7.78
N GLN A 3 -8.80 -3.55 9.07
CA GLN A 3 -7.52 -3.77 9.74
C GLN A 3 -7.69 -4.94 10.70
N GLY A 4 -7.20 -6.12 10.31
CA GLY A 4 -7.49 -7.36 10.99
C GLY A 4 -9.01 -7.63 11.10
N SER A 5 -9.50 -7.81 12.32
CA SER A 5 -10.93 -7.97 12.61
C SER A 5 -11.71 -6.65 12.67
N GLU A 6 -11.03 -5.50 12.72
CA GLU A 6 -11.68 -4.20 12.83
C GLU A 6 -12.23 -3.75 11.48
N LYS A 7 -13.47 -3.26 11.49
CA LYS A 7 -14.18 -2.74 10.32
C LYS A 7 -14.73 -1.36 10.60
N THR A 8 -14.25 -0.38 9.84
CA THR A 8 -14.71 1.01 9.93
C THR A 8 -15.46 1.39 8.67
N VAL A 9 -16.67 1.94 8.80
CA VAL A 9 -17.43 2.47 7.65
C VAL A 9 -16.78 3.78 7.21
N ALA A 10 -16.06 3.75 6.10
CA ALA A 10 -15.25 4.86 5.62
C ALA A 10 -14.95 4.71 4.13
N ALA A 11 -14.81 5.83 3.41
CA ALA A 11 -14.34 5.82 2.02
C ALA A 11 -12.82 5.64 1.94
N ARG A 12 -12.10 6.35 2.81
CA ARG A 12 -10.66 6.25 3.06
C ARG A 12 -10.45 6.33 4.57
N HIS A 13 -9.25 6.01 5.04
CA HIS A 13 -8.93 6.27 6.44
C HIS A 13 -9.13 7.77 6.73
N GLY A 14 -9.95 8.12 7.73
CA GLY A 14 -10.31 9.50 8.08
C GLY A 14 -11.53 10.08 7.34
N ASP A 15 -11.92 9.53 6.18
CA ASP A 15 -13.01 10.08 5.35
C ASP A 15 -14.33 9.31 5.51
N GLN A 16 -15.44 10.03 5.57
CA GLN A 16 -16.77 9.43 5.59
C GLN A 16 -17.11 8.71 4.28
N ALA A 17 -17.85 7.60 4.39
CA ALA A 17 -18.39 6.91 3.23
C ALA A 17 -19.60 7.67 2.66
N VAL A 18 -19.73 7.70 1.32
CA VAL A 18 -20.96 8.16 0.67
C VAL A 18 -22.07 7.13 0.91
N VAL A 19 -23.20 7.60 1.43
CA VAL A 19 -24.40 6.79 1.65
C VAL A 19 -25.53 7.28 0.73
N GLY A 20 -26.16 6.38 -0.02
CA GLY A 20 -27.35 6.68 -0.83
C GLY A 20 -27.21 6.46 -2.34
N LEU A 21 -26.12 6.89 -2.97
CA LEU A 21 -25.94 6.75 -4.43
C LEU A 21 -26.01 5.28 -4.89
N SER A 22 -25.38 4.36 -4.14
CA SER A 22 -25.44 2.93 -4.44
C SER A 22 -26.87 2.39 -4.44
N LYS A 23 -27.72 2.86 -3.53
CA LYS A 23 -29.12 2.46 -3.45
C LYS A 23 -29.89 2.97 -4.68
N PHE A 24 -29.73 4.25 -5.01
CA PHE A 24 -30.35 4.86 -6.19
C PHE A 24 -30.00 4.11 -7.48
N LEU A 25 -28.72 3.75 -7.67
CA LEU A 25 -28.27 3.01 -8.84
C LEU A 25 -28.91 1.62 -8.93
N VAL A 26 -29.00 0.90 -7.82
CA VAL A 26 -29.66 -0.42 -7.76
C VAL A 26 -31.16 -0.30 -8.07
N GLU A 27 -31.84 0.71 -7.54
CA GLU A 27 -33.26 0.98 -7.84
C GLU A 27 -33.52 1.25 -9.32
N HIS A 28 -32.52 1.72 -10.08
CA HIS A 28 -32.58 1.94 -11.53
C HIS A 28 -32.01 0.77 -12.36
N GLY A 29 -31.87 -0.41 -11.76
CA GLY A 29 -31.46 -1.64 -12.46
C GLY A 29 -29.95 -1.77 -12.72
N ILE A 30 -29.12 -0.92 -12.12
CA ILE A 30 -27.67 -1.03 -12.24
C ILE A 30 -27.14 -2.10 -11.29
N HIS A 31 -26.37 -3.04 -11.84
CA HIS A 31 -25.73 -4.11 -11.08
C HIS A 31 -24.41 -3.59 -10.48
N LEU A 32 -24.29 -3.67 -9.15
CA LEU A 32 -23.09 -3.23 -8.44
C LEU A 32 -22.21 -4.41 -8.04
N ARG A 33 -20.90 -4.17 -7.95
CA ARG A 33 -19.89 -5.11 -7.44
C ARG A 33 -19.02 -4.44 -6.39
N ARG A 34 -18.46 -5.23 -5.48
CA ARG A 34 -17.51 -4.77 -4.47
C ARG A 34 -16.10 -5.22 -4.84
N PHE A 35 -15.19 -4.26 -4.96
CA PHE A 35 -13.76 -4.52 -5.06
C PHE A 35 -13.06 -4.13 -3.77
N LYS A 36 -11.97 -4.82 -3.47
CA LYS A 36 -11.12 -4.50 -2.34
C LYS A 36 -9.73 -4.20 -2.85
N THR A 37 -9.20 -3.05 -2.47
CA THR A 37 -7.78 -2.71 -2.59
C THR A 37 -7.20 -2.55 -1.17
N GLY A 38 -5.91 -2.80 -1.04
CA GLY A 38 -5.16 -2.51 0.18
C GLY A 38 -4.22 -1.34 -0.06
N THR A 39 -3.80 -0.69 1.01
CA THR A 39 -2.67 0.26 1.00
C THR A 39 -1.60 -0.24 1.97
N THR A 40 -0.44 0.41 1.95
CA THR A 40 0.67 0.10 2.84
C THR A 40 0.65 1.03 4.07
N PRO A 41 1.18 0.60 5.23
CA PRO A 41 1.46 1.51 6.33
C PRO A 41 2.40 2.64 5.89
N ARG A 42 2.24 3.80 6.54
CA ARG A 42 3.21 4.90 6.49
C ARG A 42 4.09 4.81 7.72
N VAL A 43 5.39 4.99 7.53
CA VAL A 43 6.38 5.01 8.60
C VAL A 43 7.09 6.36 8.63
N LYS A 44 7.66 6.70 9.78
CA LYS A 44 8.35 7.98 9.97
C LYS A 44 9.78 7.92 9.41
N LEU A 45 10.16 8.86 8.55
CA LEU A 45 11.47 8.92 7.90
C LEU A 45 12.62 8.85 8.92
N SER A 46 12.57 9.66 9.99
CA SER A 46 13.62 9.67 11.02
C SER A 46 13.75 8.36 11.80
N SER A 47 12.79 7.44 11.69
CA SER A 47 12.83 6.13 12.37
C SER A 47 13.55 5.06 11.54
N LEU A 48 13.92 5.37 10.29
CA LEU A 48 14.51 4.42 9.35
C LEU A 48 16.05 4.47 9.38
N ARG A 49 16.66 3.29 9.35
CA ARG A 49 18.11 3.13 9.10
C ARG A 49 18.39 3.07 7.60
N LEU A 50 18.36 4.23 6.93
CA LEU A 50 18.52 4.32 5.48
C LEU A 50 19.92 3.89 4.99
N ASP A 51 20.93 3.94 5.86
CA ASP A 51 22.27 3.42 5.62
C ASP A 51 22.29 1.90 5.37
N GLN A 52 21.24 1.18 5.78
CA GLN A 52 21.07 -0.26 5.57
C GLN A 52 20.20 -0.59 4.35
N THR A 53 19.92 0.41 3.50
CA THR A 53 19.09 0.27 2.30
C THR A 53 19.90 0.59 1.05
N GLN A 54 19.43 0.13 -0.11
CA GLN A 54 19.99 0.55 -1.38
C GLN A 54 19.35 1.86 -1.81
N VAL A 55 20.15 2.91 -2.00
CA VAL A 55 19.65 4.18 -2.56
C VAL A 55 19.41 4.01 -4.06
N MET A 56 18.21 4.36 -4.50
CA MET A 56 17.79 4.44 -5.90
C MET A 56 17.65 5.91 -6.28
N PRO A 57 18.67 6.52 -6.92
CA PRO A 57 18.65 7.95 -7.22
C PRO A 57 17.59 8.28 -8.27
N SER A 58 17.04 9.48 -8.21
CA SER A 58 16.21 10.03 -9.28
C SER A 58 17.07 10.33 -10.51
N GLU A 59 16.46 10.31 -11.70
CA GLU A 59 17.10 10.73 -12.95
C GLU A 59 17.25 12.26 -12.97
N PRO A 60 18.47 12.83 -12.99
CA PRO A 60 18.68 14.28 -12.96
C PRO A 60 18.09 15.01 -14.18
N GLU A 61 18.05 14.32 -15.31
CA GLU A 61 17.50 14.75 -16.60
C GLU A 61 15.98 14.53 -16.73
N ALA A 62 15.31 14.10 -15.66
CA ALA A 62 13.87 13.92 -15.66
C ALA A 62 13.15 15.24 -16.02
N GLY A 63 12.55 15.26 -17.21
CA GLY A 63 11.76 16.38 -17.70
C GLY A 63 10.36 16.43 -17.09
N PRO A 64 9.62 17.52 -17.32
CA PRO A 64 8.22 17.58 -16.92
C PRO A 64 7.40 16.58 -17.74
N LEU A 65 6.35 16.02 -17.12
CA LEU A 65 5.39 15.17 -17.83
C LEU A 65 4.53 15.97 -18.84
N SER A 66 4.34 17.27 -18.59
CA SER A 66 3.55 18.17 -19.42
C SER A 66 4.40 18.83 -20.50
N PHE A 67 3.90 18.84 -21.74
CA PHE A 67 4.49 19.58 -22.86
C PHE A 67 4.38 21.10 -22.75
N LEU A 68 3.63 21.62 -21.77
CA LEU A 68 3.49 23.07 -21.53
C LEU A 68 4.62 23.66 -20.69
N HIS A 69 5.54 22.81 -20.22
CA HIS A 69 6.64 23.22 -19.36
C HIS A 69 7.95 22.73 -19.94
N ASP A 70 8.97 23.57 -19.91
CA ASP A 70 10.32 23.18 -20.35
C ASP A 70 11.12 22.49 -19.23
N ARG A 71 10.62 22.55 -17.98
CA ARG A 71 11.27 21.98 -16.79
C ARG A 71 10.23 21.59 -15.72
N PRO A 72 10.53 20.62 -14.83
CA PRO A 72 9.70 20.33 -13.67
C PRO A 72 9.46 21.57 -12.80
N PHE A 73 8.23 21.71 -12.30
CA PHE A 73 7.83 22.78 -11.38
C PHE A 73 7.02 22.17 -10.22
N PRO A 74 7.33 22.51 -8.94
CA PRO A 74 8.37 23.43 -8.49
C PRO A 74 9.80 22.89 -8.71
N LYS A 75 10.78 23.80 -8.85
CA LYS A 75 12.19 23.41 -8.97
C LYS A 75 12.74 23.04 -7.59
N ARG A 76 12.75 21.75 -7.26
CA ARG A 76 13.35 21.19 -6.05
C ARG A 76 14.27 20.03 -6.41
N GLU A 77 15.16 19.68 -5.49
CA GLU A 77 15.92 18.44 -5.61
C GLU A 77 14.95 17.26 -5.61
N LEU A 78 15.13 16.34 -6.56
CA LEU A 78 14.32 15.12 -6.62
C LEU A 78 14.78 14.19 -5.50
N LEU A 79 13.80 13.63 -4.79
CA LEU A 79 14.07 12.73 -3.69
C LEU A 79 14.42 11.34 -4.25
N PRO A 80 15.46 10.67 -3.71
CA PRO A 80 15.70 9.29 -4.05
C PRO A 80 14.61 8.39 -3.47
N THR A 81 14.53 7.17 -3.97
CA THR A 81 13.81 6.07 -3.32
C THR A 81 14.83 5.17 -2.63
N TRP A 82 14.44 4.49 -1.55
CA TRP A 82 15.28 3.48 -0.92
C TRP A 82 14.69 2.09 -1.11
N GLN A 83 15.51 1.13 -1.51
CA GLN A 83 15.10 -0.25 -1.70
C GLN A 83 15.62 -1.13 -0.56
N THR A 84 14.73 -1.95 -0.02
CA THR A 84 15.03 -3.01 0.94
C THR A 84 14.22 -4.26 0.61
N HIS A 85 14.33 -5.29 1.44
CA HIS A 85 13.77 -6.61 1.16
C HIS A 85 13.14 -7.21 2.41
N THR A 86 12.02 -7.91 2.23
CA THR A 86 11.54 -8.84 3.27
C THR A 86 12.50 -10.02 3.39
N ASN A 87 12.46 -10.70 4.52
CA ASN A 87 13.22 -11.93 4.77
C ASN A 87 12.32 -13.04 5.33
N GLU A 88 12.90 -14.22 5.54
CA GLU A 88 12.19 -15.39 6.06
C GLU A 88 11.56 -15.15 7.44
N ALA A 89 12.20 -14.36 8.31
CA ALA A 89 11.65 -13.99 9.61
C ALA A 89 10.37 -13.15 9.46
N THR A 90 10.36 -12.19 8.53
CA THR A 90 9.17 -11.40 8.17
C THR A 90 8.07 -12.32 7.65
N HIS A 91 8.42 -13.27 6.78
CA HIS A 91 7.45 -14.22 6.24
C HIS A 91 6.87 -15.13 7.32
N GLN A 92 7.67 -15.54 8.29
CA GLN A 92 7.22 -16.35 9.42
C GLN A 92 6.18 -15.60 10.25
N VAL A 93 6.46 -14.35 10.63
CA VAL A 93 5.48 -13.49 11.34
C VAL A 93 4.17 -13.37 10.55
N LEU A 94 4.24 -13.16 9.23
CA LEU A 94 3.05 -13.07 8.39
C LEU A 94 2.28 -14.39 8.34
N ARG A 95 2.96 -15.54 8.21
CA ARG A 95 2.36 -16.89 8.17
C ARG A 95 1.64 -17.21 9.48
N ASP A 96 2.28 -16.95 10.60
CA ASP A 96 1.74 -17.22 11.94
C ASP A 96 0.48 -16.40 12.24
N ASN A 97 0.30 -15.27 11.54
CA ASN A 97 -0.82 -14.36 11.73
C ASN A 97 -1.82 -14.35 10.56
N LEU A 98 -1.73 -15.25 9.58
CA LEU A 98 -2.63 -15.25 8.40
C LEU A 98 -4.11 -15.24 8.77
N GLY A 99 -4.50 -16.03 9.79
CA GLY A 99 -5.89 -16.09 10.26
C GLY A 99 -6.42 -14.77 10.82
N ARG A 100 -5.53 -13.82 11.16
CA ARG A 100 -5.89 -12.48 11.65
C ARG A 100 -6.02 -11.45 10.53
N SER A 101 -5.57 -11.75 9.30
CA SER A 101 -5.74 -10.85 8.15
C SER A 101 -7.21 -10.79 7.73
N ALA A 102 -7.73 -9.59 7.45
CA ALA A 102 -9.08 -9.43 6.90
C ALA A 102 -9.25 -10.17 5.55
N MET A 103 -8.16 -10.34 4.79
CA MET A 103 -8.16 -11.08 3.52
C MET A 103 -8.39 -12.57 3.68
N PHE A 104 -7.76 -13.18 4.69
CA PHE A 104 -7.78 -14.64 4.87
C PHE A 104 -8.80 -15.12 5.91
N SER A 105 -9.32 -14.22 6.76
CA SER A 105 -10.36 -14.51 7.76
C SER A 105 -11.78 -14.66 7.18
N GLY A 106 -11.96 -14.55 5.86
CA GLY A 106 -13.27 -14.60 5.21
C GLY A 106 -14.15 -13.37 5.46
N GLN A 107 -13.59 -12.32 6.07
CA GLN A 107 -14.34 -11.11 6.44
C GLN A 107 -14.56 -10.12 5.29
N ILE A 108 -13.94 -10.35 4.14
CA ILE A 108 -14.00 -9.51 2.93
C ILE A 108 -14.80 -10.23 1.85
N GLU A 109 -15.95 -9.67 1.48
CA GLU A 109 -16.81 -10.17 0.40
C GLU A 109 -16.37 -9.71 -1.01
N GLY A 110 -15.22 -9.04 -1.12
CA GLY A 110 -14.72 -8.45 -2.37
C GLY A 110 -13.58 -9.26 -3.00
N VAL A 111 -13.57 -9.33 -4.33
CA VAL A 111 -12.45 -9.91 -5.09
C VAL A 111 -11.25 -8.97 -5.00
N GLY A 112 -10.14 -9.44 -4.42
CA GLY A 112 -8.88 -8.71 -4.39
C GLY A 112 -8.24 -8.58 -5.79
N PRO A 113 -7.36 -7.60 -6.01
CA PRO A 113 -6.63 -7.46 -7.27
C PRO A 113 -5.80 -8.72 -7.55
N ARG A 114 -5.85 -9.23 -8.78
CA ARG A 114 -5.03 -10.39 -9.17
C ARG A 114 -3.54 -10.05 -9.30
N TYR A 115 -3.24 -8.80 -9.66
CA TYR A 115 -1.91 -8.35 -10.07
C TYR A 115 -1.10 -7.69 -8.95
N CYS A 116 -1.75 -7.16 -7.91
CA CYS A 116 -1.10 -6.49 -6.79
C CYS A 116 -1.58 -7.09 -5.45
N PRO A 117 -1.19 -8.35 -5.15
CA PRO A 117 -1.53 -9.00 -3.90
C PRO A 117 -0.92 -8.24 -2.71
N SER A 118 -1.60 -8.31 -1.55
CA SER A 118 -1.04 -7.85 -0.28
C SER A 118 0.19 -8.67 0.11
N VAL A 119 1.04 -8.16 1.00
CA VAL A 119 2.27 -8.86 1.41
C VAL A 119 1.97 -10.25 1.98
N GLU A 120 0.89 -10.39 2.77
CA GLU A 120 0.46 -11.70 3.27
C GLU A 120 0.02 -12.65 2.15
N ASP A 121 -0.57 -12.13 1.08
CA ASP A 121 -1.01 -12.92 -0.09
C ASP A 121 0.17 -13.26 -1.01
N LYS A 122 1.19 -12.38 -1.12
CA LYS A 122 2.45 -12.68 -1.81
C LYS A 122 3.16 -13.86 -1.16
N VAL A 123 3.28 -13.86 0.18
CA VAL A 123 3.96 -14.92 0.94
C VAL A 123 3.25 -16.27 0.78
N VAL A 124 1.92 -16.29 0.66
CA VAL A 124 1.16 -17.53 0.43
C VAL A 124 1.26 -17.99 -1.03
N ARG A 125 1.08 -17.10 -2.01
CA ARG A 125 1.07 -17.46 -3.43
C ARG A 125 2.44 -17.79 -3.99
N PHE A 126 3.48 -17.13 -3.49
CA PHE A 126 4.86 -17.30 -3.94
C PHE A 126 5.72 -17.84 -2.80
N ALA A 127 5.26 -18.93 -2.18
CA ALA A 127 5.87 -19.51 -0.99
C ALA A 127 7.31 -20.04 -1.22
N ASP A 128 7.71 -20.23 -2.48
CA ASP A 128 9.06 -20.58 -2.90
C ASP A 128 10.05 -19.40 -2.78
N LYS A 129 9.55 -18.16 -2.72
CA LYS A 129 10.39 -16.97 -2.61
C LYS A 129 10.72 -16.67 -1.15
N THR A 130 12.00 -16.58 -0.84
CA THR A 130 12.52 -16.23 0.50
C THR A 130 12.57 -14.72 0.74
N SER A 131 12.33 -13.91 -0.30
CA SER A 131 12.40 -12.45 -0.24
C SER A 131 11.50 -11.77 -1.28
N HIS A 132 11.02 -10.58 -0.94
CA HIS A 132 10.30 -9.67 -1.82
C HIS A 132 10.88 -8.26 -1.69
N PRO A 133 11.06 -7.52 -2.80
CA PRO A 133 11.51 -6.14 -2.74
C PRO A 133 10.44 -5.24 -2.10
N VAL A 134 10.91 -4.26 -1.34
CA VAL A 134 10.14 -3.20 -0.70
C VAL A 134 10.81 -1.88 -1.04
N PHE A 135 10.04 -0.89 -1.47
CA PHE A 135 10.54 0.45 -1.74
C PHE A 135 10.00 1.41 -0.68
N LEU A 136 10.86 2.28 -0.18
CA LEU A 136 10.56 3.31 0.78
C LEU A 136 10.56 4.63 0.01
N GLU A 137 9.36 5.21 -0.14
CA GLU A 137 9.12 6.40 -0.94
C GLU A 137 8.64 7.53 0.00
N GLN A 138 9.43 8.58 0.15
CA GLN A 138 8.99 9.76 0.92
C GLN A 138 7.84 10.44 0.17
N GLU A 139 6.69 10.64 0.82
CA GLU A 139 5.47 11.12 0.15
C GLU A 139 5.55 12.62 -0.17
N GLU A 140 6.23 13.40 0.66
CA GLU A 140 6.35 14.86 0.51
C GLU A 140 7.75 15.35 0.89
N TRP A 141 8.22 16.43 0.25
CA TRP A 141 9.55 17.00 0.51
C TRP A 141 9.77 17.47 1.96
N ASP A 142 8.73 18.02 2.59
CA ASP A 142 8.82 18.69 3.88
C ASP A 142 8.10 17.90 5.00
N ASP A 143 7.78 16.62 4.75
CA ASP A 143 7.16 15.70 5.71
C ASP A 143 8.05 14.47 5.93
N GLU A 144 7.83 13.78 7.04
CA GLU A 144 8.48 12.53 7.41
C GLU A 144 7.67 11.29 7.00
N SER A 145 6.51 11.42 6.36
CA SER A 145 5.72 10.27 5.90
C SER A 145 6.44 9.50 4.77
N VAL A 146 6.69 8.21 5.02
CA VAL A 146 7.29 7.28 4.04
C VAL A 146 6.31 6.17 3.70
N TYR A 147 5.97 6.06 2.43
CA TYR A 147 5.17 5.00 1.84
C TYR A 147 6.01 3.73 1.67
N VAL A 148 5.61 2.63 2.29
CA VAL A 148 6.32 1.34 2.24
C VAL A 148 5.81 0.49 1.06
N GLN A 149 6.14 0.90 -0.16
CA GLN A 149 5.69 0.24 -1.39
C GLN A 149 6.06 -1.25 -1.41
N GLY A 150 5.10 -2.08 -1.81
CA GLY A 150 5.26 -3.54 -1.83
C GLY A 150 4.76 -4.24 -0.56
N PHE A 151 4.45 -3.48 0.49
CA PHE A 151 4.01 -3.99 1.80
C PHE A 151 2.53 -3.69 2.12
N SER A 152 1.65 -3.66 1.11
CA SER A 152 0.21 -3.49 1.38
C SER A 152 -0.32 -4.64 2.22
N THR A 153 -1.11 -4.35 3.25
CA THR A 153 -1.60 -5.38 4.17
C THR A 153 -2.98 -5.06 4.72
N SER A 154 -3.64 -6.07 5.26
CA SER A 154 -4.85 -5.94 6.07
C SER A 154 -4.73 -6.65 7.41
N MET A 155 -3.49 -6.94 7.84
CA MET A 155 -3.20 -7.43 9.17
C MET A 155 -3.60 -6.40 10.25
N PRO A 156 -3.79 -6.84 11.51
CA PRO A 156 -3.84 -5.95 12.67
C PRO A 156 -2.58 -5.08 12.79
N ALA A 157 -2.68 -3.90 13.40
CA ALA A 157 -1.54 -2.98 13.52
C ALA A 157 -0.40 -3.47 14.43
N ASP A 158 -0.66 -4.44 15.31
CA ASP A 158 0.35 -5.03 16.20
C ASP A 158 1.22 -6.12 15.53
N VAL A 159 0.89 -6.50 14.30
CA VAL A 159 1.60 -7.51 13.48
C VAL A 159 2.50 -6.83 12.46
#